data_AF-A0A6J7K828-F1
#
_entry.id   AF-A0A6J7K828-F1
#
_cell.length_a   1.000
_cell.length_b   1.000
_cell.length_c   1.000
_cell.angle_alpha   90.00
_cell.angle_beta   90.00
_cell.angle_gamma   90.00
#
_symmetry.space_group_name_H-M   'P 1'
#
loop_
_entity.id
_entity.type
_entity.pdbx_description
1 polymer ?
#
loop_
_entity_poly.entity_id
_entity_poly.type
_entity_poly.pdbx_seq_one_letter_code
_entity_poly.pdbx_strand_id
1 'polypeptide(L)'
;MSDTNIEYRAERLSGIETPKELHASVEGRERPRIGYTLDTQSRDNGVRAANAAEGLIAYARPIGLETEELTTVFGDFLSDLRHLADAVGVDWDAVDERGQDHYRCELYGTE
;
A
#
# COMPACT_ATOMS: atom_id res chain seq x y z
N MET A 1 18.95 24.68 12.70
CA MET A 1 17.49 24.50 12.57
C MET A 1 17.33 23.16 11.91
N SER A 2 16.69 22.19 12.58
CA SER A 2 16.39 20.91 11.93
C SER A 2 15.37 21.21 10.85
N ASP A 3 15.76 21.13 9.59
CA ASP A 3 14.80 21.00 8.51
C ASP A 3 14.09 19.68 8.76
N THR A 4 12.91 19.75 9.37
CA THR A 4 12.02 18.59 9.45
C THR A 4 11.64 18.30 8.01
N ASN A 5 12.32 17.35 7.37
CA ASN A 5 11.90 16.84 6.07
C ASN A 5 10.43 16.43 6.22
N ILE A 6 9.54 17.18 5.58
CA ILE A 6 8.12 16.86 5.57
C ILE A 6 7.99 15.55 4.80
N GLU A 7 7.47 14.52 5.47
CA GLU A 7 7.16 13.24 4.84
C GLU A 7 5.66 13.18 4.55
N TYR A 8 5.30 12.97 3.29
CA TYR A 8 3.90 12.92 2.85
C TYR A 8 3.27 11.54 3.09
N ARG A 9 3.40 10.98 4.30
CA ARG A 9 2.89 9.64 4.61
C ARG A 9 1.37 9.57 4.49
N ALA A 10 0.88 8.40 4.07
CA ALA A 10 -0.51 8.03 4.31
C ALA A 10 -0.79 8.04 5.83
N GLU A 11 -2.00 8.45 6.21
CA GLU A 11 -2.41 8.45 7.61
C GLU A 11 -2.44 7.03 8.17
N ARG A 12 -1.88 6.87 9.37
CA ARG A 12 -1.86 5.57 10.05
C ARG A 12 -3.26 5.19 10.51
N LEU A 13 -3.72 4.00 10.10
CA LEU A 13 -4.93 3.38 10.64
C LEU A 13 -4.62 2.77 12.01
N SER A 14 -5.30 3.21 13.06
CA SER A 14 -5.12 2.71 14.43
C SER A 14 -6.01 1.51 14.72
N GLY A 15 -5.47 0.48 15.40
CA GLY A 15 -6.24 -0.67 15.87
C GLY A 15 -6.69 -1.62 14.75
N ILE A 16 -5.93 -1.69 13.66
CA ILE A 16 -6.14 -2.64 12.57
C ILE A 16 -5.05 -3.70 12.66
N GLU A 17 -5.44 -4.94 12.91
CA GLU A 17 -4.54 -6.09 13.08
C GLU A 17 -4.78 -7.17 12.03
N THR A 18 -5.97 -7.19 11.41
CA THR A 18 -6.38 -8.21 10.43
C THR A 18 -6.91 -7.61 9.11
N PRO A 19 -6.89 -8.35 7.98
CA PRO A 19 -7.53 -7.91 6.74
C PRO A 19 -9.04 -7.63 6.88
N LYS A 20 -9.74 -8.35 7.77
CA LYS A 20 -11.16 -8.11 8.05
C LYS A 20 -11.39 -6.73 8.67
N GLU A 21 -10.57 -6.34 9.64
CA GLU A 21 -10.62 -5.00 10.23
C GLU A 21 -10.19 -3.94 9.23
N LEU A 22 -9.19 -4.24 8.40
CA LEU A 22 -8.76 -3.36 7.33
C LEU A 22 -9.91 -3.07 6.36
N HIS A 23 -10.63 -4.11 5.91
CA HIS A 23 -11.81 -3.98 5.07
C HIS A 23 -12.87 -3.08 5.71
N ALA A 24 -13.24 -3.34 6.97
CA ALA A 24 -14.19 -2.50 7.69
C ALA A 24 -13.73 -1.03 7.80
N SER A 25 -12.41 -0.81 7.87
CA SER A 25 -11.85 0.53 7.94
C SER A 25 -11.93 1.28 6.61
N VAL A 26 -11.79 0.62 5.45
CA VAL A 26 -11.72 1.25 4.11
C VAL A 26 -13.01 1.17 3.30
N GLU A 27 -13.95 0.33 3.71
CA GLU A 27 -15.26 0.17 3.09
C GLU A 27 -16.02 1.50 3.05
N GLY A 28 -16.56 1.86 1.89
CA GLY A 28 -17.34 3.08 1.70
C GLY A 28 -16.55 4.39 1.78
N ARG A 29 -15.23 4.37 1.96
CA ARG A 29 -14.41 5.59 1.90
C ARG A 29 -14.38 6.18 0.49
N GLU A 30 -14.51 7.50 0.40
CA GLU A 30 -14.32 8.22 -0.86
C GLU A 30 -12.86 8.09 -1.33
N ARG A 31 -12.69 7.89 -2.64
CA ARG A 31 -11.38 7.75 -3.29
C ARG A 31 -11.27 8.79 -4.39
N PRO A 32 -10.93 10.05 -4.06
CA PRO A 32 -10.79 11.09 -5.05
C PRO A 32 -9.65 10.75 -6.02
N ARG A 33 -9.70 11.35 -7.22
CA ARG A 33 -8.60 11.25 -8.18
C ARG A 33 -7.31 11.83 -7.58
N ILE A 34 -6.20 11.12 -7.75
CA ILE A 34 -4.86 11.55 -7.36
C ILE A 34 -4.50 12.84 -8.12
N GLY A 35 -4.10 13.87 -7.38
CA GLY A 35 -3.82 15.23 -7.87
C GLY A 35 -2.36 15.46 -8.25
N TYR A 36 -1.40 14.72 -7.68
CA TYR A 36 0.04 14.83 -7.94
C TYR A 36 0.62 16.23 -7.62
N THR A 37 0.17 16.84 -6.52
CA THR A 37 0.70 18.13 -6.03
C THR A 37 1.15 18.01 -4.58
N LEU A 38 2.16 18.79 -4.17
CA LEU A 38 2.71 18.71 -2.80
C LEU A 38 1.67 18.98 -1.71
N ASP A 39 0.68 19.84 -1.96
CA ASP A 39 -0.42 20.15 -1.03
C ASP A 39 -1.41 19.01 -0.87
N THR A 40 -1.46 18.08 -1.83
CA THR A 40 -2.36 16.92 -1.81
C THR A 40 -1.65 15.59 -1.59
N GLN A 41 -0.33 15.57 -1.55
CA GLN A 41 0.49 14.36 -1.57
C GLN A 41 0.16 13.38 -0.44
N SER A 42 -0.03 13.83 0.81
CA SER A 42 -0.40 12.92 1.91
C SER A 42 -1.78 12.30 1.73
N ARG A 43 -2.76 13.08 1.23
CA ARG A 43 -4.10 12.57 0.89
C ARG A 43 -4.00 11.55 -0.25
N ASP A 44 -3.23 11.86 -1.28
CA ASP A 44 -3.03 11.02 -2.45
C ASP A 44 -2.36 9.69 -2.06
N ASN A 45 -1.37 9.71 -1.17
CA ASN A 45 -0.76 8.51 -0.61
C ASN A 45 -1.76 7.70 0.24
N GLY A 46 -2.69 8.36 0.93
CA GLY A 46 -3.84 7.70 1.55
C GLY A 46 -4.75 6.96 0.55
N VAL A 47 -5.01 7.57 -0.61
CA VAL A 47 -5.77 6.92 -1.70
C VAL A 47 -5.00 5.72 -2.28
N ARG A 48 -3.69 5.85 -2.47
CA ARG A 48 -2.81 4.74 -2.91
C ARG A 48 -2.87 3.57 -1.91
N ALA A 49 -2.73 3.86 -0.61
CA ALA A 49 -2.83 2.86 0.45
C ALA A 49 -4.21 2.18 0.47
N ALA A 50 -5.30 2.93 0.28
CA ALA A 50 -6.64 2.36 0.22
C ALA A 50 -6.84 1.43 -0.99
N ASN A 51 -6.26 1.75 -2.15
CA ASN A 51 -6.29 0.86 -3.31
C ASN A 51 -5.44 -0.40 -3.10
N ALA A 52 -4.26 -0.28 -2.46
CA ALA A 52 -3.45 -1.43 -2.09
C ALA A 52 -4.17 -2.35 -1.08
N ALA A 53 -4.90 -1.76 -0.13
CA ALA A 53 -5.71 -2.51 0.83
C ALA A 53 -6.75 -3.41 0.16
N GLU A 54 -7.44 -2.92 -0.89
CA GLU A 54 -8.37 -3.76 -1.65
C GLU A 54 -7.71 -4.98 -2.28
N GLY A 55 -6.49 -4.81 -2.81
CA GLY A 55 -5.70 -5.92 -3.36
C GLY A 55 -5.39 -6.97 -2.29
N LEU A 56 -4.93 -6.54 -1.12
CA LEU A 56 -4.64 -7.43 0.01
C LEU A 56 -5.90 -8.14 0.53
N ILE A 57 -7.04 -7.44 0.63
CA ILE A 57 -8.32 -8.00 1.07
C ILE A 57 -8.82 -9.04 0.05
N ALA A 58 -8.77 -8.71 -1.24
CA ALA A 58 -9.17 -9.60 -2.32
C ALA A 58 -8.28 -10.86 -2.39
N TYR A 59 -7.00 -10.72 -2.07
CA TYR A 59 -6.08 -11.84 -1.91
C TYR A 59 -6.43 -12.72 -0.70
N ALA A 60 -6.61 -12.12 0.49
CA ALA A 60 -6.77 -12.86 1.73
C ALA A 60 -8.09 -13.64 1.83
N ARG A 61 -9.17 -13.09 1.28
CA ARG A 61 -10.54 -13.66 1.37
C ARG A 61 -10.68 -15.09 0.84
N PRO A 62 -10.33 -15.40 -0.42
CA PRO A 62 -10.55 -16.74 -0.98
C PRO A 62 -9.70 -17.84 -0.32
N ILE A 63 -8.58 -17.49 0.31
CA ILE A 63 -7.65 -18.43 0.94
C ILE A 63 -7.79 -18.49 2.47
N GLY A 64 -8.75 -17.76 3.03
CA GLY A 64 -9.10 -17.85 4.46
C GLY A 64 -8.15 -17.11 5.41
N LEU A 65 -7.40 -16.11 4.93
CA LEU A 65 -6.47 -15.33 5.75
C LEU A 65 -7.08 -14.05 6.34
N GLU A 66 -8.40 -13.85 6.27
CA GLU A 66 -9.06 -12.59 6.68
C GLU A 66 -8.92 -12.26 8.17
N THR A 67 -8.65 -13.25 9.02
CA THR A 67 -8.47 -13.09 10.47
C THR A 67 -7.03 -13.26 10.92
N GLU A 68 -6.11 -13.49 9.99
CA GLU A 68 -4.68 -13.60 10.30
C GLU A 68 -4.06 -12.22 10.50
N GLU A 69 -2.95 -12.20 11.24
CA GLU A 69 -2.17 -10.98 11.49
C GLU A 69 -1.72 -10.34 10.19
N LEU A 70 -1.90 -9.02 10.05
CA LEU A 70 -1.52 -8.27 8.86
C LEU A 70 -0.07 -8.54 8.45
N THR A 71 0.86 -8.64 9.40
CA THR A 71 2.28 -8.91 9.09
C THR A 71 2.44 -10.23 8.34
N THR A 72 1.70 -11.28 8.74
CA THR A 72 1.70 -12.58 8.05
C THR A 72 1.10 -12.43 6.65
N VAL A 73 -0.08 -11.81 6.54
CA VAL A 73 -0.78 -11.67 5.26
C VAL A 73 -0.01 -10.82 4.26
N PHE A 74 0.68 -9.76 4.71
CA PHE A 74 1.58 -8.96 3.87
C PHE A 74 2.76 -9.80 3.36
N GLY A 75 3.34 -10.65 4.22
CA GLY A 75 4.44 -11.54 3.85
C GLY A 75 4.02 -12.57 2.81
N ASP A 76 2.90 -13.25 3.04
CA ASP A 76 2.36 -14.26 2.14
C ASP A 76 1.96 -13.63 0.79
N PHE A 77 1.28 -12.47 0.82
CA PHE A 77 0.92 -11.76 -0.41
C PHE A 77 2.15 -11.33 -1.21
N LEU A 78 3.20 -10.84 -0.56
CA LEU A 78 4.46 -10.49 -1.22
C LEU A 78 5.14 -11.72 -1.85
N SER A 79 5.12 -12.86 -1.17
CA SER A 79 5.63 -14.12 -1.70
C SER A 79 4.84 -14.57 -2.94
N ASP A 80 3.51 -14.48 -2.89
CA ASP A 80 2.66 -14.89 -4.01
C ASP A 80 2.73 -13.91 -5.20
N LEU A 81 3.00 -12.63 -4.96
CA LEU A 81 3.30 -11.67 -6.03
C LEU A 81 4.63 -12.00 -6.75
N ARG A 82 5.62 -12.57 -6.04
CA ARG A 82 6.86 -13.08 -6.67
C ARG A 82 6.56 -14.28 -7.55
N HIS A 83 5.76 -15.23 -7.07
CA HIS A 83 5.30 -16.36 -7.89
C HIS A 83 4.48 -15.90 -9.10
N LEU A 84 3.66 -14.86 -8.96
CA LEU A 84 2.95 -14.26 -10.07
C LEU A 84 3.92 -13.64 -11.08
N ALA A 85 4.94 -12.91 -10.63
CA ALA A 85 5.96 -12.32 -11.50
C ALA A 85 6.69 -13.38 -12.33
N ASP A 86 7.10 -14.49 -11.71
CA ASP A 86 7.67 -15.66 -12.41
C ASP A 86 6.71 -16.18 -13.50
N ALA A 87 5.43 -16.30 -13.17
CA ALA A 87 4.43 -16.85 -14.07
C ALA A 87 4.11 -15.94 -15.28
N VAL A 88 4.22 -14.61 -15.11
CA VAL A 88 3.90 -13.62 -16.16
C VAL A 88 5.13 -13.04 -16.85
N GLY A 89 6.34 -13.48 -16.46
CA GLY A 89 7.59 -13.03 -17.06
C GLY A 89 7.97 -11.59 -16.68
N VAL A 90 7.57 -11.14 -15.49
CA VAL A 90 7.99 -9.85 -14.93
C VAL A 90 9.26 -10.05 -14.12
N ASP A 91 10.28 -9.23 -14.36
CA ASP A 91 11.48 -9.17 -13.52
C ASP A 91 11.12 -8.55 -12.17
N TRP A 92 11.07 -9.39 -11.13
CA TRP A 92 10.71 -8.97 -9.78
C TRP A 92 11.65 -7.90 -9.25
N ASP A 93 12.95 -8.09 -9.38
CA ASP A 93 13.94 -7.20 -8.76
C ASP A 93 13.87 -5.80 -9.40
N ALA A 94 13.65 -5.74 -10.71
CA ALA A 94 13.46 -4.47 -11.42
C ALA A 94 12.17 -3.74 -11.01
N VAL A 95 11.05 -4.45 -10.76
CA VAL A 95 9.81 -3.79 -10.31
C VAL A 95 9.86 -3.39 -8.84
N ASP A 96 10.56 -4.14 -7.99
CA ASP A 96 10.77 -3.81 -6.59
C ASP A 96 11.63 -2.55 -6.44
N GLU A 97 12.76 -2.47 -7.16
CA GLU A 97 13.61 -1.27 -7.21
C GLU A 97 12.82 -0.03 -7.64
N ARG A 98 12.07 -0.14 -8.75
CA ARG A 98 11.23 0.95 -9.25
C ARG A 98 10.12 1.34 -8.26
N GLY A 99 9.52 0.36 -7.60
CA GLY A 99 8.49 0.59 -6.58
C GLY A 99 9.03 1.36 -5.37
N GLN A 100 10.22 1.01 -4.91
CA GLN A 100 10.92 1.71 -3.81
C GLN A 100 11.26 3.15 -4.19
N ASP A 101 11.71 3.38 -5.43
CA ASP A 101 11.98 4.71 -5.95
C ASP A 101 10.70 5.56 -6.00
N HIS A 102 9.62 5.04 -6.57
CA HIS A 102 8.33 5.75 -6.59
C HIS A 102 7.84 6.06 -5.17
N TYR A 103 7.91 5.10 -4.25
CA TYR A 103 7.51 5.31 -2.86
C TYR A 103 8.34 6.42 -2.19
N ARG A 104 9.65 6.45 -2.42
CA ARG A 104 10.54 7.51 -1.90
C ARG A 104 10.20 8.87 -2.51
N CYS A 105 10.00 8.95 -3.82
CA CYS A 105 9.55 10.18 -4.49
C CYS A 105 8.20 10.66 -3.92
N GLU A 106 7.25 9.74 -3.71
CA GLU A 106 5.94 10.04 -3.14
C GLU A 106 6.01 10.50 -1.68
N LEU A 107 7.01 10.07 -0.91
CA LEU A 107 7.23 10.49 0.49
C LEU A 107 7.88 11.87 0.61
N TYR A 108 8.81 12.20 -0.28
CA TYR A 108 9.63 13.42 -0.16
C TYR A 108 9.29 14.50 -1.19
N GLY A 109 8.34 14.24 -2.10
CA GLY A 109 7.92 15.20 -3.11
C GLY A 109 8.98 15.50 -4.17
N THR A 110 9.94 14.59 -4.36
CA THR A 110 11.04 14.72 -5.31
C THR A 110 10.67 14.02 -6.62
N GLU A 111 10.23 14.77 -7.62
CA GLU A 111 10.36 14.40 -9.03
C GLU A 111 11.56 15.12 -9.66
#